data_AF-A0A7Y4SJL0-F1
#
_entry.id   AF-A0A7Y4SJL0-F1
#
_cell.length_a   1.000
_cell.length_b   1.000
_cell.length_c   1.000
_cell.angle_alpha   90.00
_cell.angle_beta   90.00
_cell.angle_gamma   90.00
#
_symmetry.space_group_name_H-M   'P 1'
#
loop_
_entity.id
_entity.type
_entity.pdbx_description
1 polymer ?
#
loop_
_entity_poly.entity_id
_entity_poly.type
_entity_poly.pdbx_seq_one_letter_code
_entity_poly.pdbx_strand_id
1 'polypeptide(L)'
;MTKGNERGVVLIVVLLMVALLAALGATLALATATEVAIAANYREASETLYAAEAVVAFVTQEVAVAADWSDVASVAGGSTFTDGVAGGARTVGAATLNLTDATDQLNTLVPAGPAGASPWVLYAFGRFTDLVPATSRLAPVYVAAWVANHASSPDPAMRGALSIFGQAYGPRGSRRAVEVIVEKVDASTVRRRLWREWP
;
A
#
# COMPACT_ATOMS: atom_id res chain seq x y z
N MET A 1 -1.62 66.40 37.74
CA MET A 1 -1.18 65.27 36.87
C MET A 1 -2.10 64.09 37.12
N THR A 2 -2.78 63.65 36.07
CA THR A 2 -4.03 62.87 36.13
C THR A 2 -3.77 61.36 36.13
N LYS A 3 -3.95 60.71 37.29
CA LYS A 3 -3.88 59.24 37.51
C LYS A 3 -4.78 58.39 36.57
N GLY A 4 -5.68 59.01 35.79
CA GLY A 4 -6.53 58.32 34.83
C GLY A 4 -5.80 57.82 33.58
N ASN A 5 -4.70 58.47 33.17
CA ASN A 5 -4.02 58.15 31.91
C ASN A 5 -3.15 56.89 32.00
N GLU A 6 -2.52 56.64 33.16
CA GLU A 6 -1.66 55.48 33.39
C GLU A 6 -2.45 54.16 33.42
N ARG A 7 -3.66 54.16 33.99
CA ARG A 7 -4.53 52.98 34.07
C ARG A 7 -5.00 52.49 32.70
N GLY A 8 -5.29 53.40 31.78
CA GLY A 8 -5.66 53.06 30.40
C GLY A 8 -4.51 52.43 29.62
N VAL A 9 -3.29 52.97 29.76
CA VAL A 9 -2.10 52.40 29.13
C VAL A 9 -1.77 51.02 29.67
N VAL A 10 -1.85 50.80 30.99
CA VAL A 10 -1.63 49.47 31.60
C VAL A 10 -2.62 48.44 31.05
N LEU A 11 -3.90 48.79 30.92
CA LEU A 11 -4.90 47.88 30.35
C LEU A 11 -4.59 47.50 28.90
N ILE A 12 -4.20 48.47 28.07
CA ILE A 12 -3.83 48.21 26.67
C ILE A 12 -2.62 47.27 26.61
N VAL A 13 -1.60 47.49 27.44
CA VAL A 13 -0.41 46.61 27.48
C VAL A 13 -0.80 45.20 27.90
N VAL A 14 -1.65 45.04 28.92
CA VAL A 14 -2.13 43.71 29.35
C VAL A 14 -2.93 43.03 28.24
N LEU A 15 -3.84 43.74 27.57
CA LEU A 15 -4.61 43.19 26.46
C LEU A 15 -3.72 42.78 25.29
N LEU A 16 -2.69 43.56 24.96
CA LEU A 16 -1.71 43.21 23.94
C LEU A 16 -0.90 41.98 24.36
N MET A 17 -0.45 41.88 25.61
CA MET A 17 0.25 40.69 26.12
C MET A 17 -0.63 39.45 26.06
N VAL A 18 -1.89 39.54 26.49
CA VAL A 18 -2.86 38.42 26.41
C VAL A 18 -3.11 38.02 24.96
N ALA A 19 -3.28 38.99 24.05
CA ALA A 19 -3.45 38.72 22.63
C ALA A 19 -2.21 38.01 22.03
N LEU A 20 -1.00 38.43 22.41
CA LEU A 20 0.25 37.80 21.98
C LEU A 20 0.39 36.38 22.53
N LEU A 21 0.06 36.15 23.81
CA LEU A 21 0.06 34.82 24.41
C LEU A 21 -0.98 33.89 23.79
N ALA A 22 -2.17 34.41 23.48
CA ALA A 22 -3.20 33.65 22.78
C ALA A 22 -2.77 33.28 21.35
N ALA A 23 -2.15 34.22 20.63
CA ALA A 23 -1.60 33.97 19.30
C ALA A 23 -0.50 32.88 19.34
N LEU A 24 0.42 32.94 20.32
CA LEU A 24 1.46 31.94 20.52
C LEU A 24 0.88 30.56 20.88
N GLY A 25 -0.14 30.53 21.73
CA GLY A 25 -0.84 29.29 22.08
C GLY A 25 -1.53 28.66 20.86
N ALA A 26 -2.16 29.48 20.02
CA ALA A 26 -2.81 29.03 18.79
C ALA A 26 -1.81 28.50 17.75
N THR A 27 -0.68 29.17 17.56
CA THR A 27 0.36 28.72 16.62
C THR A 27 0.99 27.41 17.07
N LEU A 28 1.27 27.26 18.37
CA LEU A 28 1.79 26.00 18.92
C LEU A 28 0.78 24.86 18.76
N ALA A 29 -0.50 25.10 19.07
CA ALA A 29 -1.55 24.09 18.90
C ALA A 29 -1.69 23.64 17.44
N LEU A 30 -1.62 24.57 16.48
CA LEU A 30 -1.69 24.26 15.06
C LEU A 30 -0.45 23.47 14.58
N ALA A 31 0.75 23.83 15.06
CA ALA A 31 1.97 23.11 14.77
C ALA A 31 1.88 21.66 15.25
N THR A 32 1.48 21.46 16.53
CA THR A 32 1.30 20.11 17.10
C THR A 32 0.23 19.31 16.35
N ALA A 33 -0.90 19.91 15.98
CA ALA A 33 -1.94 19.22 15.22
C ALA A 33 -1.42 18.76 13.84
N THR A 34 -0.60 19.59 13.19
CA THR A 34 0.02 19.26 11.90
C THR A 34 1.03 18.12 12.04
N GLU A 35 1.89 18.15 13.06
CA GLU A 35 2.85 17.08 13.34
C GLU A 35 2.16 15.73 13.60
N VAL A 36 1.08 15.74 14.39
CA VAL A 36 0.28 14.54 14.66
C VAL A 36 -0.33 13.99 13.37
N ALA A 37 -0.86 14.86 12.50
CA ALA A 37 -1.40 14.45 11.22
C ALA A 37 -0.33 13.86 10.29
N ILE A 38 0.85 14.47 10.22
CA ILE A 38 1.99 13.96 9.44
C ILE A 38 2.46 12.60 9.99
N ALA A 39 2.61 12.47 11.31
CA ALA A 39 3.03 11.23 11.94
C ALA A 39 2.04 10.09 11.71
N ALA A 40 0.73 10.37 11.76
CA ALA A 40 -0.31 9.41 11.44
C ALA A 40 -0.24 8.94 9.98
N ASN A 41 -0.10 9.87 9.04
CA ASN A 41 0.03 9.55 7.61
C ASN A 41 1.29 8.74 7.31
N TYR A 42 2.42 9.11 7.92
CA TYR A 42 3.68 8.38 7.76
C TYR A 42 3.56 6.94 8.28
N ARG A 43 2.98 6.76 9.47
CA ARG A 43 2.75 5.43 10.04
C ARG A 43 1.83 4.59 9.16
N GLU A 44 0.71 5.15 8.68
CA GLU A 44 -0.22 4.45 7.80
C GLU A 44 0.43 4.06 6.47
N ALA A 45 1.26 4.94 5.89
CA ALA A 45 2.02 4.64 4.68
C ALA A 45 3.01 3.48 4.89
N SER A 46 3.74 3.48 6.01
CA SER A 46 4.68 2.39 6.36
C SER A 46 3.94 1.07 6.60
N GLU A 47 2.85 1.08 7.36
CA GLU A 47 2.02 -0.12 7.60
C GLU A 47 1.45 -0.69 6.28
N THR A 48 1.00 0.17 5.38
CA THR A 48 0.50 -0.22 4.06
C THR A 48 1.61 -0.80 3.19
N LEU A 49 2.82 -0.23 3.21
CA LEU A 49 3.97 -0.76 2.48
C LEU A 49 4.36 -2.15 2.99
N TYR A 50 4.46 -2.33 4.31
CA TYR A 50 4.75 -3.64 4.90
C TYR A 50 3.70 -4.70 4.52
N ALA A 51 2.42 -4.32 4.47
CA ALA A 51 1.37 -5.21 4.02
C ALA A 51 1.52 -5.61 2.54
N ALA A 52 1.92 -4.67 1.68
CA ALA A 52 2.21 -4.95 0.27
C ALA A 52 3.41 -5.89 0.12
N GLU A 53 4.49 -5.67 0.87
CA GLU A 53 5.65 -6.58 0.87
C GLU A 53 5.29 -7.98 1.37
N ALA A 54 4.48 -8.06 2.41
CA ALA A 54 4.07 -9.34 2.99
C ALA A 54 3.20 -10.17 2.03
N VAL A 55 2.26 -9.56 1.28
CA VAL A 55 1.50 -10.32 0.28
C VAL A 55 2.39 -10.78 -0.88
N VAL A 56 3.37 -9.97 -1.30
CA VAL A 56 4.36 -10.40 -2.31
C VAL A 56 5.21 -11.56 -1.79
N ALA A 57 5.68 -11.49 -0.54
CA ALA A 57 6.47 -12.54 0.07
C ALA A 57 5.67 -13.85 0.17
N PHE A 58 4.40 -13.77 0.56
CA PHE A 58 3.49 -14.91 0.58
C PHE A 58 3.32 -15.53 -0.82
N VAL A 59 2.97 -14.73 -1.81
CA VAL A 59 2.79 -15.22 -3.20
C VAL A 59 4.09 -15.79 -3.74
N THR A 60 5.24 -15.16 -3.44
CA THR A 60 6.56 -15.67 -3.84
C THR A 60 6.80 -17.09 -3.30
N GLN A 61 6.43 -17.35 -2.05
CA GLN A 61 6.56 -18.68 -1.45
C GLN A 61 5.60 -19.69 -2.08
N GLU A 62 4.37 -19.28 -2.38
CA GLU A 62 3.36 -20.14 -2.99
C GLU A 62 3.71 -20.52 -4.43
N VAL A 63 4.16 -19.55 -5.24
CA VAL A 63 4.57 -19.83 -6.63
C VAL A 63 5.89 -20.58 -6.72
N ALA A 64 6.73 -20.52 -5.69
CA ALA A 64 7.99 -21.28 -5.66
C ALA A 64 7.75 -22.79 -5.68
N VAL A 65 6.67 -23.27 -5.06
CA VAL A 65 6.28 -24.69 -5.05
C VAL A 65 5.36 -25.08 -6.21
N ALA A 66 4.90 -24.12 -7.01
CA ALA A 66 4.07 -24.39 -8.18
C ALA A 66 4.87 -25.11 -9.27
N ALA A 67 4.30 -26.18 -9.83
CA ALA A 67 4.94 -26.98 -10.87
C ALA A 67 5.10 -26.19 -12.18
N ASP A 68 4.03 -25.51 -12.63
CA ASP A 68 3.98 -24.69 -13.83
C ASP A 68 3.46 -23.28 -13.51
N TRP A 69 4.23 -22.26 -13.89
CA TRP A 69 3.85 -20.85 -13.71
C TRP A 69 2.84 -20.34 -14.74
N SER A 70 2.65 -21.09 -15.83
CA SER A 70 1.59 -20.83 -16.79
C SER A 70 0.22 -21.02 -16.15
N ASP A 71 0.06 -22.06 -15.32
CA ASP A 71 -1.18 -22.31 -14.58
C ASP A 71 -1.44 -21.20 -13.55
N VAL A 72 -0.41 -20.79 -12.81
CA VAL A 72 -0.46 -19.71 -11.82
C VAL A 72 -0.97 -18.40 -12.45
N ALA A 73 -0.52 -18.09 -13.67
CA ALA A 73 -0.89 -16.88 -14.40
C ALA A 73 -2.10 -17.04 -15.33
N SER A 74 -2.82 -18.17 -15.26
CA SER A 74 -3.97 -18.44 -16.15
C SER A 74 -5.34 -18.24 -15.49
N VAL A 75 -5.42 -18.35 -14.16
CA VAL A 75 -6.69 -18.32 -13.42
C VAL A 75 -6.65 -17.29 -12.29
N ALA A 76 -7.68 -16.44 -12.24
CA ALA A 76 -7.84 -15.49 -11.14
C ALA A 76 -8.27 -16.21 -9.85
N GLY A 77 -7.67 -15.85 -8.72
CA GLY A 77 -7.93 -16.48 -7.42
C GLY A 77 -7.33 -17.88 -7.26
N GLY A 78 -6.22 -18.17 -7.94
CA GLY A 78 -5.52 -19.46 -7.83
C GLY A 78 -4.78 -19.70 -6.51
N SER A 79 -4.69 -18.68 -5.65
CA SER A 79 -4.01 -18.76 -4.36
C SER A 79 -4.85 -19.42 -3.25
N THR A 80 -4.16 -20.01 -2.29
CA THR A 80 -4.72 -20.42 -0.99
C THR A 80 -5.16 -19.24 -0.12
N PHE A 81 -4.73 -18.02 -0.46
CA PHE A 81 -5.15 -16.78 0.19
C PHE A 81 -6.12 -15.99 -0.70
N THR A 82 -7.40 -16.31 -0.57
CA THR A 82 -8.52 -15.61 -1.24
C THR A 82 -9.68 -15.42 -0.27
N ASP A 83 -10.34 -14.26 -0.32
CA ASP A 83 -11.47 -13.93 0.56
C ASP A 83 -12.86 -14.12 -0.10
N GLY A 84 -12.89 -14.75 -1.28
CA GLY A 84 -14.09 -14.95 -2.07
C GLY A 84 -13.82 -14.93 -3.57
N VAL A 85 -14.76 -14.39 -4.34
CA VAL A 85 -14.64 -14.29 -5.81
C VAL A 85 -13.53 -13.30 -6.21
N ALA A 86 -12.76 -13.65 -7.25
CA ALA A 86 -11.67 -12.86 -7.80
C ALA A 86 -12.19 -11.66 -8.63
N GLY A 87 -12.89 -10.76 -7.96
CA GLY A 87 -13.53 -9.58 -8.55
C GLY A 87 -14.50 -8.89 -7.60
N GLY A 88 -15.08 -7.79 -8.08
CA GLY A 88 -16.12 -7.04 -7.39
C GLY A 88 -15.62 -6.16 -6.23
N ALA A 89 -16.58 -5.52 -5.55
CA ALA A 89 -16.32 -4.54 -4.52
C ALA A 89 -15.98 -5.18 -3.15
N ARG A 90 -15.10 -4.51 -2.40
CA ARG A 90 -14.70 -4.81 -1.03
C ARG A 90 -14.67 -3.52 -0.23
N THR A 91 -15.08 -3.58 1.03
CA THR A 91 -15.01 -2.44 1.95
C THR A 91 -13.68 -2.45 2.70
N VAL A 92 -12.96 -1.33 2.62
CA VAL A 92 -11.64 -1.14 3.25
C VAL A 92 -11.69 0.13 4.08
N GLY A 93 -12.01 -0.02 5.37
CA GLY A 93 -12.28 1.13 6.24
C GLY A 93 -13.46 1.97 5.73
N ALA A 94 -13.21 3.23 5.38
CA ALA A 94 -14.23 4.12 4.81
C ALA A 94 -14.29 4.07 3.27
N ALA A 95 -13.38 3.33 2.62
CA ALA A 95 -13.27 3.26 1.16
C ALA A 95 -13.89 1.97 0.59
N THR A 96 -14.23 2.00 -0.69
CA THR A 96 -14.62 0.82 -1.48
C THR A 96 -13.55 0.53 -2.52
N LEU A 97 -13.04 -0.70 -2.53
CA LEU A 97 -12.09 -1.22 -3.51
C LEU A 97 -12.83 -2.17 -4.46
N ASN A 98 -12.85 -1.88 -5.75
CA ASN A 98 -13.31 -2.84 -6.76
C ASN A 98 -12.10 -3.56 -7.38
N LEU A 99 -12.01 -4.87 -7.19
CA LEU A 99 -10.88 -5.68 -7.65
C LEU A 99 -10.85 -5.82 -9.18
N THR A 100 -12.01 -5.75 -9.84
CA THR A 100 -12.09 -5.74 -11.30
C THR A 100 -11.47 -4.45 -11.85
N ASP A 101 -11.94 -3.29 -11.35
CA ASP A 101 -11.40 -2.00 -11.76
C ASP A 101 -9.90 -1.88 -11.44
N ALA A 102 -9.45 -2.40 -10.28
CA ALA A 102 -8.04 -2.41 -9.91
C ALA A 102 -7.18 -3.24 -10.87
N THR A 103 -7.70 -4.39 -11.34
CA THR A 103 -7.01 -5.26 -12.30
C THR A 103 -6.94 -4.60 -13.68
N ASP A 104 -8.03 -3.97 -14.13
CA ASP A 104 -8.08 -3.26 -15.41
C ASP A 104 -7.15 -2.04 -15.41
N GLN A 105 -7.14 -1.28 -14.32
CA GLN A 105 -6.19 -0.17 -14.12
C GLN A 105 -4.75 -0.66 -14.14
N LEU A 106 -4.44 -1.77 -13.45
CA LEU A 106 -3.09 -2.33 -13.44
C LEU A 106 -2.63 -2.71 -14.84
N ASN A 107 -3.47 -3.41 -15.61
CA ASN A 107 -3.19 -3.77 -17.00
C ASN A 107 -3.02 -2.57 -17.94
N THR A 108 -3.64 -1.43 -17.61
CA THR A 108 -3.52 -0.19 -18.39
C THR A 108 -2.26 0.59 -18.02
N LEU A 109 -1.94 0.70 -16.73
CA LEU A 109 -0.94 1.63 -16.20
C LEU A 109 0.44 0.99 -16.00
N VAL A 110 0.47 -0.30 -15.68
CA VAL A 110 1.69 -1.03 -15.36
C VAL A 110 1.78 -2.21 -16.33
N PRO A 111 2.49 -2.06 -17.47
CA PRO A 111 2.73 -3.22 -18.32
C PRO A 111 3.53 -4.25 -17.51
N ALA A 112 3.14 -5.52 -17.60
CA ALA A 112 3.73 -6.62 -16.83
C ALA A 112 5.24 -6.86 -17.06
N GLY A 113 5.85 -6.14 -18.00
CA GLY A 113 7.27 -6.03 -18.27
C GLY A 113 7.52 -5.66 -19.74
N PRO A 114 8.65 -6.05 -20.35
CA PRO A 114 8.87 -5.86 -21.79
C PRO A 114 7.77 -6.57 -22.61
N ALA A 115 7.54 -6.11 -23.83
CA ALA A 115 6.46 -6.61 -24.70
C ALA A 115 6.43 -8.14 -24.73
N GLY A 116 5.31 -8.81 -24.44
CA GLY A 116 5.21 -10.29 -24.48
C GLY A 116 5.00 -11.01 -23.14
N ALA A 117 4.90 -10.28 -22.03
CA ALA A 117 4.34 -10.82 -20.79
C ALA A 117 2.83 -11.05 -20.90
N SER A 118 2.29 -12.02 -20.14
CA SER A 118 0.84 -12.17 -19.99
C SER A 118 0.24 -10.90 -19.34
N PRO A 119 -1.06 -10.61 -19.55
CA PRO A 119 -1.73 -9.61 -18.71
C PRO A 119 -1.65 -10.03 -17.24
N TRP A 120 -1.75 -9.04 -16.36
CA TRP A 120 -1.84 -9.27 -14.92
C TRP A 120 -3.12 -10.01 -14.59
N VAL A 121 -2.96 -11.10 -13.84
CA VAL A 121 -4.06 -11.91 -13.31
C VAL A 121 -4.07 -11.80 -11.79
N LEU A 122 -5.23 -11.46 -11.22
CA LEU A 122 -5.41 -11.37 -9.77
C LEU A 122 -5.27 -12.76 -9.14
N TYR A 123 -4.21 -13.00 -8.38
CA TYR A 123 -3.86 -14.33 -7.88
C TYR A 123 -4.27 -14.55 -6.43
N ALA A 124 -3.92 -13.62 -5.54
CA ALA A 124 -4.18 -13.69 -4.10
C ALA A 124 -4.78 -12.38 -3.60
N PHE A 125 -5.72 -12.43 -2.66
CA PHE A 125 -6.36 -11.23 -2.12
C PHE A 125 -7.13 -11.50 -0.83
N GLY A 126 -7.21 -10.49 0.03
CA GLY A 126 -7.98 -10.58 1.26
C GLY A 126 -7.55 -9.54 2.29
N ARG A 127 -8.01 -9.69 3.53
CA ARG A 127 -7.60 -8.81 4.61
C ARG A 127 -6.22 -9.20 5.11
N PHE A 128 -5.38 -8.21 5.41
CA PHE A 128 -4.03 -8.45 5.89
C PHE A 128 -3.99 -9.24 7.21
N THR A 129 -5.02 -9.09 8.05
CA THR A 129 -5.18 -9.85 9.29
C THR A 129 -5.32 -11.35 9.07
N ASP A 130 -5.86 -11.75 7.93
CA ASP A 130 -6.07 -13.16 7.61
C ASP A 130 -4.78 -13.80 7.07
N LEU A 131 -3.90 -12.97 6.49
CA LEU A 131 -2.55 -13.35 6.06
C LEU A 131 -1.59 -13.50 7.26
N VAL A 132 -1.74 -12.64 8.28
CA VAL A 132 -0.91 -12.63 9.49
C VAL A 132 -1.80 -12.64 10.74
N PRO A 133 -2.32 -13.81 11.16
CA PRO A 133 -3.33 -13.92 12.22
C PRO A 133 -2.87 -13.43 13.61
N ALA A 134 -1.56 -13.27 13.84
CA ALA A 134 -0.99 -12.94 15.14
C ALA A 134 -0.98 -11.44 15.48
N THR A 135 -1.36 -10.54 14.56
CA THR A 135 -1.23 -9.08 14.73
C THR A 135 -2.58 -8.37 14.83
N SER A 136 -3.32 -8.64 15.91
CA SER A 136 -4.69 -8.15 16.16
C SER A 136 -4.86 -6.62 16.36
N ARG A 137 -3.87 -5.80 15.98
CA ARG A 137 -3.91 -4.32 16.12
C ARG A 137 -3.64 -3.55 14.84
N LEU A 138 -3.38 -4.24 13.72
CA LEU A 138 -3.17 -3.51 12.46
C LEU A 138 -4.48 -2.93 11.96
N ALA A 139 -4.38 -1.75 11.35
CA ALA A 139 -5.49 -1.15 10.62
C ALA A 139 -6.09 -2.16 9.63
N PRO A 140 -7.39 -2.06 9.27
CA PRO A 140 -8.01 -2.96 8.31
C PRO A 140 -7.46 -2.68 6.91
N VAL A 141 -6.27 -3.20 6.65
CA VAL A 141 -5.58 -3.14 5.36
C VAL A 141 -6.06 -4.31 4.52
N TYR A 142 -6.44 -4.01 3.30
CA TYR A 142 -6.75 -5.01 2.29
C TYR A 142 -5.56 -5.18 1.37
N VAL A 143 -5.20 -6.41 1.04
CA VAL A 143 -4.08 -6.70 0.14
C VAL A 143 -4.56 -7.50 -1.05
N ALA A 144 -3.94 -7.25 -2.19
CA ALA A 144 -4.14 -7.99 -3.42
C ALA A 144 -2.80 -8.16 -4.13
N ALA A 145 -2.62 -9.31 -4.76
CA ALA A 145 -1.43 -9.62 -5.53
C ALA A 145 -1.83 -10.17 -6.89
N TRP A 146 -1.18 -9.64 -7.92
CA TRP A 146 -1.32 -10.05 -9.31
C TRP A 146 -0.04 -10.70 -9.78
N VAL A 147 -0.18 -11.61 -10.73
CA VAL A 147 0.95 -12.31 -11.36
C VAL A 147 0.89 -12.15 -12.86
N ALA A 148 2.05 -12.18 -13.49
CA ALA A 148 2.18 -12.19 -14.94
C ALA A 148 3.38 -13.03 -15.37
N ASN A 149 3.17 -13.91 -16.34
CA ASN A 149 4.18 -14.84 -16.85
C ASN A 149 4.94 -14.25 -18.04
N HIS A 150 6.26 -14.42 -18.06
CA HIS A 150 7.16 -13.96 -19.13
C HIS A 150 7.61 -15.07 -20.09
N ALA A 151 6.93 -16.22 -20.12
CA ALA A 151 7.27 -17.34 -21.00
C ALA A 151 7.45 -16.93 -22.48
N SER A 152 6.64 -16.00 -22.98
CA SER A 152 6.67 -15.48 -24.35
C SER A 152 7.50 -14.20 -24.54
N SER A 153 8.28 -13.78 -23.54
CA SER A 153 9.08 -12.55 -23.64
C SER A 153 10.10 -12.63 -24.80
N PRO A 154 10.23 -11.59 -25.63
CA PRO A 154 11.25 -11.45 -26.65
C PRO A 154 12.62 -11.22 -26.02
N ASP A 155 12.67 -10.67 -24.81
CA ASP A 155 13.90 -10.61 -24.01
C ASP A 155 14.20 -12.01 -23.43
N PRO A 156 15.28 -12.68 -23.90
CA PRO A 156 15.66 -14.00 -23.43
C PRO A 156 15.97 -14.03 -21.93
N ALA A 157 16.40 -12.90 -21.35
CA ALA A 157 16.68 -12.82 -19.92
C ALA A 157 15.40 -12.97 -19.09
N MET A 158 14.25 -12.54 -19.60
CA MET A 158 12.96 -12.62 -18.89
C MET A 158 12.20 -13.91 -19.16
N ARG A 159 12.62 -14.73 -20.14
CA ARG A 159 11.91 -15.98 -20.45
C ARG A 159 11.93 -16.93 -19.25
N GLY A 160 10.73 -17.35 -18.83
CA GLY A 160 10.56 -18.21 -17.65
C GLY A 160 10.62 -17.46 -16.32
N ALA A 161 10.62 -16.12 -16.33
CA ALA A 161 10.39 -15.31 -15.14
C ALA A 161 8.89 -15.12 -14.88
N LEU A 162 8.57 -14.83 -13.62
CA LEU A 162 7.21 -14.45 -13.19
C LEU A 162 7.31 -13.08 -12.51
N SER A 163 6.48 -12.14 -12.96
CA SER A 163 6.27 -10.88 -12.23
C SER A 163 5.17 -11.06 -11.21
N ILE A 164 5.39 -10.51 -10.02
CA ILE A 164 4.44 -10.46 -8.92
C ILE A 164 4.27 -9.00 -8.54
N PHE A 165 3.05 -8.49 -8.62
CA PHE A 165 2.70 -7.14 -8.21
C PHE A 165 1.80 -7.24 -6.99
N GLY A 166 2.28 -6.84 -5.82
CA GLY A 166 1.48 -6.76 -4.60
C GLY A 166 1.06 -5.34 -4.31
N GLN A 167 -0.17 -5.16 -3.85
CA GLN A 167 -0.71 -3.87 -3.49
C GLN A 167 -1.52 -3.97 -2.21
N ALA A 168 -1.32 -2.98 -1.35
CA ALA A 168 -2.07 -2.81 -0.13
C ALA A 168 -2.89 -1.52 -0.18
N TYR A 169 -4.08 -1.61 0.40
CA TYR A 169 -5.08 -0.56 0.48
C TYR A 169 -5.40 -0.31 1.95
N GLY A 170 -5.10 0.88 2.45
CA GLY A 170 -5.40 1.29 3.81
C GLY A 170 -6.79 1.91 3.96
N PRO A 171 -7.26 2.04 5.22
CA PRO A 171 -8.63 2.47 5.53
C PRO A 171 -8.96 3.92 5.16
N ARG A 172 -7.94 4.78 4.99
CA ARG A 172 -8.11 6.19 4.60
C ARG A 172 -7.74 6.45 3.14
N GLY A 173 -7.68 5.40 2.32
CA GLY A 173 -7.34 5.50 0.91
C GLY A 173 -5.83 5.54 0.63
N SER A 174 -4.97 5.23 1.61
CA SER A 174 -3.57 4.96 1.34
C SER A 174 -3.44 3.76 0.41
N ARG A 175 -2.51 3.83 -0.55
CA ARG A 175 -2.19 2.75 -1.48
C ARG A 175 -0.68 2.64 -1.55
N ARG A 176 -0.14 1.43 -1.42
CA ARG A 176 1.27 1.13 -1.64
C ARG A 176 1.39 -0.13 -2.47
N ALA A 177 2.33 -0.13 -3.41
CA ALA A 177 2.55 -1.26 -4.28
C ALA A 177 4.03 -1.60 -4.42
N VAL A 178 4.28 -2.89 -4.56
CA VAL A 178 5.60 -3.48 -4.73
C VAL A 178 5.52 -4.47 -5.88
N GLU A 179 6.48 -4.40 -6.77
CA GLU A 179 6.67 -5.36 -7.84
C GLU A 179 7.96 -6.14 -7.62
N VAL A 180 7.87 -7.45 -7.81
CA VAL A 180 9.00 -8.37 -7.73
C VAL A 180 9.00 -9.26 -8.96
N ILE A 181 10.15 -9.38 -9.60
CA ILE A 181 10.37 -10.35 -10.68
C ILE A 181 11.17 -11.51 -10.11
N VAL A 182 10.63 -12.71 -10.23
CA VAL A 182 11.24 -13.95 -9.75
C VAL A 182 11.60 -14.88 -10.90
N GLU A 183 12.66 -15.65 -10.71
CA GLU A 183 13.07 -16.73 -11.60
C GLU A 183 13.18 -18.04 -10.81
N LYS A 184 12.81 -19.15 -11.44
CA LYS A 184 12.91 -20.46 -10.82
C LYS A 184 14.36 -20.93 -10.87
N VAL A 185 14.95 -21.24 -9.70
CA VAL A 185 16.32 -21.77 -9.59
C VAL A 185 16.29 -23.29 -9.55
N ASP A 186 15.33 -23.85 -8.82
CA ASP A 186 15.07 -25.29 -8.72
C ASP A 186 13.56 -25.55 -8.54
N ALA A 187 13.16 -26.78 -8.22
CA ALA A 187 11.75 -27.15 -8.09
C ALA A 187 10.97 -26.40 -6.98
N SER A 188 11.66 -25.86 -5.97
CA SER A 188 11.06 -25.22 -4.79
C SER A 188 11.67 -23.86 -4.43
N THR A 189 12.72 -23.43 -5.13
CA THR A 189 13.48 -22.21 -4.83
C THR A 189 13.34 -21.23 -5.98
N VAL A 190 13.00 -20.00 -5.62
CA VAL A 190 12.96 -18.86 -6.55
C VAL A 190 14.00 -17.84 -6.15
N ARG A 191 14.66 -17.23 -7.13
CA ARG A 191 15.54 -16.09 -6.92
C ARG A 191 14.82 -14.82 -7.34
N ARG A 192 14.88 -13.82 -6.47
CA ARG A 192 14.46 -12.45 -6.79
C ARG A 192 15.48 -11.81 -7.73
N ARG A 193 15.04 -11.37 -8.91
CA ARG A 193 15.85 -10.61 -9.86
C ARG A 193 15.72 -9.11 -9.68
N LEU A 194 14.49 -8.63 -9.50
CA LEU A 194 14.17 -7.21 -9.44
C LEU A 194 13.17 -6.97 -8.31
N TRP A 195 13.35 -5.84 -7.64
CA TRP A 195 12.42 -5.29 -6.67
C TRP A 195 12.19 -3.82 -7.03
N ARG A 196 10.92 -3.40 -7.08
CA ARG A 196 10.53 -2.02 -7.38
C ARG A 196 9.34 -1.62 -6.52
N GLU A 197 9.44 -0.47 -5.88
CA GLU A 197 8.29 0.19 -5.26
C GLU A 197 7.60 1.09 -6.27
N TRP A 198 6.27 1.09 -6.26
CA TRP A 198 5.43 1.96 -7.08
C TRP A 198 4.80 3.06 -6.23
N PRO A 199 4.73 4.30 -6.75
CA PRO A 199 4.16 5.44 -6.03
C PRO A 199 2.66 5.28 -5.73
#